data_AF-A0A351Y574-F1
#
_entry.id   AF-A0A351Y574-F1
#
_cell.length_a   1.000
_cell.length_b   1.000
_cell.length_c   1.000
_cell.angle_alpha   90.00
_cell.angle_beta   90.00
_cell.angle_gamma   90.00
#
_symmetry.space_group_name_H-M   'P 1'
#
loop_
_entity.id
_entity.type
_entity.pdbx_description
1 polymer ?
#
loop_
_entity_poly.entity_id
_entity_poly.type
_entity_poly.pdbx_seq_one_letter_code
_entity_poly.pdbx_strand_id
1 'polypeptide(L)'
;MVLNVLLGIYLSFFKRDAYRLETLKVGGAENMNLAVQLYNADAYKQQQKATLEQILGSMGTTDTTAQGDAAQPDTTAQAPAQADATPAVQGDAAKFAAIEKDGYILGNKNARITIIEYSDMLCPFCKRHYDAQTIENLVKKYPNDVNMVFRQMPLPQLHPTAPI
;
A
#
# COMPACT_ATOMS: atom_id res chain seq x y z
N MET A 1 2.75 -36.99 -19.52
CA MET A 1 3.60 -36.53 -18.40
C MET A 1 4.76 -35.62 -18.84
N VAL A 2 5.53 -35.98 -19.87
CA VAL A 2 6.72 -35.22 -20.32
C VAL A 2 6.43 -33.76 -20.75
N LEU A 3 5.31 -33.51 -21.43
CA LEU A 3 4.94 -32.18 -21.92
C LEU A 3 4.68 -31.16 -20.80
N ASN A 4 4.05 -31.58 -19.70
CA ASN A 4 3.79 -30.72 -18.54
C ASN A 4 5.08 -30.41 -17.76
N VAL A 5 6.06 -31.32 -17.77
CA VAL A 5 7.37 -31.10 -17.16
C VAL A 5 8.18 -30.07 -17.96
N LEU A 6 8.18 -30.17 -19.29
CA LEU A 6 8.85 -29.19 -20.17
C LEU A 6 8.19 -27.81 -20.09
N LEU A 7 6.86 -27.74 -20.02
CA LEU A 7 6.14 -26.48 -19.82
C LEU A 7 6.44 -25.88 -18.43
N GLY A 8 6.52 -26.70 -17.40
CA GLY A 8 6.91 -26.28 -16.05
C GLY A 8 8.34 -25.73 -16.00
N ILE A 9 9.29 -26.38 -16.66
CA ILE A 9 10.68 -25.91 -16.77
C ILE A 9 10.73 -24.61 -17.57
N TYR A 10 10.03 -24.52 -18.70
CA TYR A 10 9.94 -23.31 -19.51
C TYR A 10 9.37 -22.12 -18.73
N LEU A 11 8.22 -22.30 -18.07
CA LEU A 11 7.62 -21.24 -17.25
C LEU A 11 8.50 -20.87 -16.06
N SER A 12 9.21 -21.82 -15.46
CA SER A 12 10.09 -21.53 -14.33
C SER A 12 11.37 -20.80 -14.75
N PHE A 13 11.94 -21.16 -15.90
CA PHE A 13 13.19 -20.57 -16.40
C PHE A 13 12.93 -19.19 -16.99
N PHE A 14 12.01 -19.08 -17.97
CA PHE A 14 11.77 -17.83 -18.68
C PHE A 14 11.09 -16.75 -17.83
N LYS A 15 10.20 -17.13 -16.91
CA LYS A 15 9.50 -16.16 -16.04
C LYS A 15 10.40 -15.64 -14.91
N ARG A 16 11.34 -16.47 -14.45
CA ARG A 16 12.37 -16.07 -13.46
C ARG A 16 13.46 -15.21 -14.10
N ASP A 17 13.85 -15.50 -15.34
CA ASP A 17 14.83 -14.70 -16.06
C ASP A 17 14.27 -13.35 -16.53
N ALA A 18 12.98 -13.26 -16.89
CA ALA A 18 12.35 -11.97 -17.20
C ALA A 18 12.38 -11.00 -16.01
N TYR A 19 12.11 -11.49 -14.79
CA TYR A 19 12.20 -10.68 -13.57
C TYR A 19 13.65 -10.27 -13.28
N ARG A 20 14.60 -11.19 -13.45
CA ARG A 20 16.03 -10.88 -13.29
C ARG A 20 16.53 -9.85 -14.29
N LEU A 21 16.12 -9.92 -15.55
CA LEU A 21 16.51 -8.96 -16.59
C LEU A 21 16.03 -7.53 -16.28
N GLU A 22 14.86 -7.38 -15.66
CA GLU A 22 14.38 -6.08 -15.16
C GLU A 22 15.23 -5.56 -13.99
N THR A 23 15.63 -6.43 -13.06
CA THR A 23 16.56 -6.05 -11.98
C THR A 23 17.98 -5.77 -12.46
N LEU A 24 18.37 -6.21 -13.66
CA LEU A 24 19.69 -5.96 -14.25
C LEU A 24 19.78 -4.64 -15.04
N LYS A 25 18.67 -3.92 -15.19
CA LYS A 25 18.69 -2.54 -15.71
C LYS A 25 19.44 -1.63 -14.72
N VAL A 26 20.05 -0.55 -15.22
CA VAL A 26 20.98 0.29 -14.43
C VAL A 26 20.32 0.74 -13.12
N GLY A 27 20.95 0.43 -11.97
CA GLY A 27 20.45 0.72 -10.62
C GLY A 27 19.36 -0.23 -10.09
N GLY A 28 18.81 -1.13 -10.90
CA GLY A 28 17.73 -2.05 -10.52
C GLY A 28 18.15 -3.04 -9.42
N ALA A 29 19.33 -3.64 -9.55
CA ALA A 29 19.80 -4.66 -8.60
C ALA A 29 20.13 -4.04 -7.24
N GLU A 30 20.72 -2.85 -7.24
CA GLU A 30 21.06 -2.07 -6.05
C GLU A 30 19.79 -1.57 -5.35
N ASN A 31 18.83 -1.01 -6.11
CA ASN A 31 17.54 -0.59 -5.58
C ASN A 31 16.73 -1.76 -5.02
N MET A 32 16.74 -2.92 -5.69
CA MET A 32 16.07 -4.12 -5.21
C MET A 32 16.74 -4.68 -3.95
N ASN A 33 18.07 -4.67 -3.88
CA ASN A 33 18.79 -5.10 -2.67
C ASN A 33 18.50 -4.15 -1.50
N LEU A 34 18.51 -2.83 -1.75
CA LEU A 34 18.15 -1.84 -0.75
C LEU A 34 16.70 -2.00 -0.27
N ALA A 35 15.75 -2.21 -1.19
CA ALA A 35 14.37 -2.49 -0.83
C ALA A 35 14.28 -3.77 0.02
N VAL A 36 14.90 -4.87 -0.42
CA VAL A 36 14.94 -6.12 0.34
C VAL A 36 15.55 -5.93 1.73
N GLN A 37 16.60 -5.12 1.87
CA GLN A 37 17.19 -4.78 3.16
C GLN A 37 16.24 -3.98 4.04
N LEU A 38 15.57 -2.96 3.50
CA LEU A 38 14.60 -2.15 4.23
C LEU A 38 13.39 -2.98 4.69
N TYR A 39 12.85 -3.84 3.81
CA TYR A 39 11.76 -4.75 4.15
C TYR A 39 12.19 -5.85 5.13
N ASN A 40 13.46 -6.24 5.12
CA ASN A 40 13.98 -7.24 6.05
C ASN A 40 14.51 -6.67 7.36
N ALA A 41 14.68 -5.35 7.45
CA ALA A 41 15.15 -4.68 8.65
C ALA A 41 14.20 -4.97 9.81
N ASP A 42 14.77 -5.30 10.97
CA ASP A 42 13.99 -5.66 12.15
C ASP A 42 13.08 -4.51 12.58
N ALA A 43 13.54 -3.26 12.46
CA ALA A 43 12.71 -2.08 12.75
C ALA A 43 11.43 -2.06 11.90
N TYR A 44 11.53 -2.33 10.59
CA TYR A 44 10.38 -2.35 9.68
C TYR A 44 9.44 -3.51 10.00
N LYS A 45 9.99 -4.71 10.24
CA LYS A 45 9.21 -5.90 10.61
C LYS A 45 8.48 -5.73 11.93
N GLN A 46 9.14 -5.16 12.94
CA GLN A 46 8.54 -4.91 14.25
C GLN A 46 7.45 -3.84 14.16
N GLN A 47 7.68 -2.78 13.37
CA GLN A 47 6.65 -1.77 13.11
C GLN A 47 5.42 -2.37 12.43
N GLN A 48 5.61 -3.21 11.39
CA GLN A 48 4.47 -3.86 10.72
C GLN A 48 3.75 -4.85 11.63
N LYS A 49 4.50 -5.66 12.39
CA LYS A 49 3.93 -6.61 13.35
C LYS A 49 3.10 -5.89 14.41
N ALA A 50 3.65 -4.85 15.02
CA ALA A 50 2.94 -4.04 16.01
C ALA A 50 1.66 -3.41 15.44
N THR A 51 1.74 -2.89 14.20
CA THR A 51 0.57 -2.32 13.51
C THR A 51 -0.50 -3.38 13.24
N LEU A 52 -0.11 -4.59 12.80
CA LEU A 52 -1.04 -5.69 12.55
C LEU A 52 -1.68 -6.20 13.83
N GLU A 53 -0.91 -6.37 14.91
CA GLU A 53 -1.42 -6.77 16.23
C GLU A 53 -2.42 -5.73 16.77
N GLN A 54 -2.16 -4.44 16.56
CA GLN A 54 -3.06 -3.35 16.94
C GLN A 54 -4.38 -3.37 16.12
N ILE A 55 -4.29 -3.57 14.81
CA ILE A 55 -5.49 -3.68 13.94
C ILE A 55 -6.31 -4.90 14.34
N LEU A 56 -5.68 -6.06 14.53
CA LEU A 56 -6.35 -7.29 14.96
C LEU A 56 -7.00 -7.14 16.34
N GLY A 57 -6.34 -6.45 17.28
CA GLY A 57 -6.92 -6.11 18.58
C GLY A 57 -8.16 -5.23 18.47
N SER A 58 -8.13 -4.21 17.59
CA SER A 58 -9.27 -3.31 17.35
C SER A 58 -10.44 -3.96 16.60
N MET A 59 -10.19 -5.07 15.88
CA MET A 59 -11.22 -5.86 15.23
C MET A 59 -11.89 -6.88 16.17
N GLY A 60 -11.30 -7.13 17.35
CA GLY A 60 -11.82 -8.04 18.37
C GLY A 60 -12.75 -7.39 19.40
N THR A 61 -12.93 -6.07 19.38
CA THR A 61 -13.75 -5.33 20.36
C THR A 61 -14.95 -4.67 19.69
N THR A 62 -15.99 -5.44 19.43
CA THR A 62 -17.37 -4.91 19.44
C THR A 62 -17.85 -4.93 20.89
N ASP A 63 -17.78 -3.78 21.58
CA ASP A 63 -18.88 -3.23 22.40
C ASP A 63 -18.47 -2.05 23.31
N THR A 64 -19.20 -0.93 23.13
CA THR A 64 -19.79 -0.07 24.18
C THR A 64 -18.96 1.02 24.92
N THR A 65 -19.36 2.28 24.65
CA THR A 65 -19.45 3.51 25.51
C THR A 65 -18.26 4.45 25.83
N ALA A 66 -18.41 5.70 25.35
CA ALA A 66 -18.44 7.00 26.08
C ALA A 66 -17.19 7.65 26.76
N GLN A 67 -16.76 8.79 26.18
CA GLN A 67 -16.69 10.18 26.75
C GLN A 67 -15.69 10.58 27.89
N GLY A 68 -14.94 11.68 27.70
CA GLY A 68 -14.45 12.56 28.80
C GLY A 68 -13.08 13.25 28.62
N ASP A 69 -13.04 14.58 28.81
CA ASP A 69 -11.96 15.56 28.56
C ASP A 69 -10.78 15.65 29.57
N ALA A 70 -9.71 16.34 29.16
CA ALA A 70 -8.96 17.42 29.87
C ALA A 70 -7.44 17.25 30.17
N ALA A 71 -6.66 18.14 29.49
CA ALA A 71 -5.49 18.95 29.91
C ALA A 71 -4.22 18.38 30.58
N GLN A 72 -3.08 18.71 29.96
CA GLN A 72 -1.68 18.61 30.40
C GLN A 72 -1.24 19.76 31.35
N PRO A 73 -0.19 19.56 32.16
CA PRO A 73 0.89 20.56 32.19
C PRO A 73 2.31 19.95 32.16
N ASP A 74 3.25 20.77 31.70
CA ASP A 74 4.65 20.49 31.34
C ASP A 74 5.64 20.80 32.50
N THR A 75 6.68 20.00 32.72
CA THR A 75 7.95 20.38 33.40
C THR A 75 9.04 19.32 33.18
N THR A 76 10.26 19.77 32.88
CA THR A 76 11.39 19.02 32.32
C THR A 76 12.40 18.53 33.39
N ALA A 77 12.70 17.22 33.41
CA ALA A 77 13.98 16.61 33.85
C ALA A 77 14.07 15.12 33.41
N GLN A 78 15.14 14.74 32.68
CA GLN A 78 15.48 13.39 32.16
C GLN A 78 15.71 12.35 33.29
N ALA A 79 15.49 11.02 33.23
CA ALA A 79 14.73 10.01 32.46
C ALA A 79 14.64 8.80 33.45
N PRO A 80 13.57 7.96 33.57
CA PRO A 80 12.82 7.29 32.51
C PRO A 80 11.28 7.29 32.74
N ALA A 81 10.52 6.64 31.85
CA ALA A 81 9.05 6.49 31.84
C ALA A 81 8.27 7.60 31.12
N GLN A 82 8.15 7.44 29.80
CA GLN A 82 6.96 7.70 29.00
C GLN A 82 6.98 6.54 27.99
N ALA A 83 6.18 5.48 28.13
CA ALA A 83 4.83 5.45 27.59
C ALA A 83 4.61 6.50 26.50
N ASP A 84 5.47 6.51 25.48
CA ASP A 84 5.06 7.05 24.19
C ASP A 84 4.04 6.07 23.65
N ALA A 85 2.79 6.37 23.98
CA ALA A 85 1.64 5.95 23.23
C ALA A 85 1.93 6.27 21.77
N THR A 86 2.38 5.29 20.99
CA THR A 86 2.20 5.35 19.55
C THR A 86 0.69 5.54 19.39
N PRO A 87 0.22 6.72 18.96
CA PRO A 87 -1.20 6.91 18.74
C PRO A 87 -1.58 5.83 17.75
N ALA A 88 -2.67 5.13 17.99
CA ALA A 88 -3.28 4.41 16.90
C ALA A 88 -3.40 5.41 15.76
N VAL A 89 -2.71 5.18 14.64
CA VAL A 89 -3.01 5.91 13.42
C VAL A 89 -4.34 5.33 12.96
N GLN A 90 -5.39 5.71 13.69
CA GLN A 90 -6.74 5.76 13.20
C GLN A 90 -6.63 6.72 12.03
N GLY A 91 -6.46 6.15 10.84
CA GLY A 91 -6.37 6.98 9.66
C GLY A 91 -7.64 7.82 9.63
N ASP A 92 -7.44 9.12 9.59
CA ASP A 92 -8.49 10.11 9.76
C ASP A 92 -9.56 9.86 8.70
N ALA A 93 -10.73 9.40 9.14
CA ALA A 93 -11.83 9.07 8.25
C ALA A 93 -12.24 10.28 7.40
N ALA A 94 -12.09 11.51 7.92
CA ALA A 94 -12.32 12.72 7.14
C ALA A 94 -11.24 12.93 6.08
N LYS A 95 -9.98 12.59 6.35
CA LYS A 95 -8.91 12.61 5.32
C LYS A 95 -9.14 11.55 4.25
N PHE A 96 -9.53 10.33 4.61
CA PHE A 96 -9.84 9.30 3.59
C PHE A 96 -11.04 9.69 2.74
N ALA A 97 -12.12 10.18 3.35
CA ALA A 97 -13.28 10.69 2.62
C ALA A 97 -12.89 11.87 1.69
N ALA A 98 -11.97 12.73 2.12
CA ALA A 98 -11.46 13.81 1.28
C ALA A 98 -10.64 13.29 0.09
N ILE A 99 -9.84 12.23 0.26
CA ILE A 99 -9.09 11.60 -0.83
C ILE A 99 -10.03 10.95 -1.85
N GLU A 100 -11.11 10.32 -1.39
CA GLU A 100 -12.11 9.66 -2.24
C GLU A 100 -12.99 10.63 -3.02
N LYS A 101 -13.32 11.80 -2.45
CA LYS A 101 -14.28 12.77 -3.00
C LYS A 101 -14.03 13.15 -4.46
N ASP A 102 -12.76 13.24 -4.86
CA ASP A 102 -12.33 13.71 -6.17
C ASP A 102 -11.67 12.59 -7.00
N GLY A 103 -11.78 11.33 -6.56
CA GLY A 103 -11.28 10.15 -7.25
C GLY A 103 -12.35 9.44 -8.08
N TYR A 104 -11.91 8.75 -9.14
CA TYR A 104 -12.78 7.85 -9.89
C TYR A 104 -12.87 6.50 -9.18
N ILE A 105 -14.09 6.06 -8.83
CA ILE A 105 -14.30 4.81 -8.10
C ILE A 105 -14.69 3.68 -9.07
N LEU A 106 -13.95 2.59 -9.02
CA LEU A 106 -14.27 1.32 -9.66
C LEU A 106 -14.72 0.30 -8.60
N GLY A 107 -15.91 -0.28 -8.78
CA GLY A 107 -16.47 -1.30 -7.88
C GLY A 107 -17.48 -0.75 -6.87
N ASN A 108 -17.73 -1.51 -5.80
CA ASN A 108 -18.70 -1.13 -4.76
C ASN A 108 -18.17 0.04 -3.91
N LYS A 109 -18.86 1.18 -3.89
CA LYS A 109 -18.46 2.34 -3.07
C LYS A 109 -18.42 2.05 -1.57
N ASN A 110 -19.17 1.05 -1.11
CA ASN A 110 -19.23 0.62 0.29
C ASN A 110 -18.38 -0.63 0.54
N ALA A 111 -17.40 -0.92 -0.34
CA ALA A 111 -16.49 -2.03 -0.15
C ALA A 111 -15.74 -1.90 1.18
N ARG A 112 -15.48 -3.04 1.83
CA ARG A 112 -14.73 -3.09 3.09
C ARG A 112 -13.28 -2.63 2.93
N ILE A 113 -12.71 -2.83 1.75
CA ILE A 113 -11.32 -2.49 1.42
C ILE A 113 -11.32 -1.55 0.22
N THR A 114 -10.62 -0.43 0.37
CA THR A 114 -10.44 0.57 -0.69
C THR A 114 -8.98 0.70 -1.06
N ILE A 115 -8.69 0.52 -2.35
CA ILE A 115 -7.34 0.71 -2.92
C ILE A 115 -7.30 2.06 -3.59
N ILE A 116 -6.48 2.98 -3.09
CA ILE A 116 -6.30 4.31 -3.69
C ILE A 116 -5.06 4.29 -4.58
N GLU A 117 -5.25 4.37 -5.90
CA GLU A 117 -4.16 4.47 -6.88
C GLU A 117 -3.96 5.92 -7.29
N TYR A 118 -2.79 6.46 -7.00
CA TYR A 118 -2.31 7.71 -7.60
C TYR A 118 -1.53 7.37 -8.87
N SER A 119 -2.03 7.83 -10.02
CA SER A 119 -1.47 7.49 -11.33
C SER A 119 -1.35 8.72 -12.22
N ASP A 120 -0.39 8.70 -13.15
CA ASP A 120 -0.23 9.71 -14.17
C ASP A 120 -0.49 9.12 -15.56
N MET A 121 -1.48 9.66 -16.27
CA MET A 121 -1.84 9.26 -17.64
C MET A 121 -0.69 9.33 -18.64
N LEU A 122 0.34 10.15 -18.40
CA LEU A 122 1.53 10.23 -19.25
C LEU A 122 2.68 9.33 -18.80
N CYS A 123 2.59 8.69 -17.63
CA CYS A 123 3.65 7.84 -17.11
C CYS A 123 3.62 6.45 -17.78
N PRO A 124 4.72 6.00 -18.43
CA PRO A 124 4.76 4.70 -19.11
C PRO A 124 4.67 3.52 -18.13
N PHE A 125 5.05 3.70 -16.86
CA PHE A 125 4.92 2.68 -15.82
C PHE A 125 3.48 2.56 -15.32
N CYS A 126 2.79 3.68 -15.12
CA CYS A 126 1.36 3.71 -14.81
C CYS A 126 0.55 3.04 -15.92
N LYS A 127 0.85 3.36 -17.19
CA LYS A 127 0.23 2.68 -18.34
C LYS A 127 0.45 1.16 -18.29
N ARG A 128 1.68 0.71 -18.05
CA ARG A 128 1.97 -0.73 -17.96
C ARG A 128 1.22 -1.39 -16.80
N HIS A 129 1.10 -0.71 -15.66
CA HIS A 129 0.36 -1.19 -14.51
C HIS A 129 -1.13 -1.38 -14.83
N TYR A 130 -1.74 -0.35 -15.45
CA TYR A 130 -3.12 -0.39 -15.94
C TYR A 130 -3.33 -1.50 -16.98
N ASP A 131 -2.43 -1.62 -17.97
CA ASP A 131 -2.53 -2.66 -19.01
C ASP A 131 -2.40 -4.08 -18.42
N ALA A 132 -1.68 -4.24 -17.30
CA ALA A 132 -1.59 -5.51 -16.58
C ALA A 132 -2.87 -5.86 -15.79
N GLN A 133 -3.80 -4.92 -15.68
CA GLN A 133 -5.11 -5.07 -15.02
C GLN A 133 -5.02 -5.59 -13.58
N THR A 134 -3.96 -5.23 -12.85
CA THR A 134 -3.68 -5.87 -11.56
C THR A 134 -4.78 -5.59 -10.54
N ILE A 135 -5.24 -4.33 -10.47
CA ILE A 135 -6.25 -3.90 -9.51
C ILE A 135 -7.65 -4.27 -9.99
N GLU A 136 -7.92 -4.12 -11.29
CA GLU A 136 -9.20 -4.45 -11.91
C GLU A 136 -9.54 -5.93 -11.75
N ASN A 137 -8.55 -6.81 -11.89
CA ASN A 137 -8.72 -8.23 -11.64
C ASN A 137 -9.06 -8.52 -10.16
N LEU A 138 -8.52 -7.73 -9.23
CA LEU A 138 -8.81 -7.88 -7.81
C LEU A 138 -10.23 -7.40 -7.47
N VAL A 139 -10.62 -6.22 -7.96
CA VAL A 139 -12.00 -5.70 -7.82
C VAL A 139 -13.01 -6.67 -8.44
N LYS A 140 -12.70 -7.23 -9.62
CA LYS A 140 -13.55 -8.24 -10.27
C LYS A 140 -13.65 -9.54 -9.46
N LYS A 141 -12.56 -9.96 -8.81
CA LYS A 141 -12.54 -11.17 -7.98
C LYS A 141 -13.31 -11.00 -6.68
N TYR A 142 -13.35 -9.78 -6.14
CA TYR A 142 -14.00 -9.44 -4.86
C TYR A 142 -14.96 -8.24 -5.02
N PRO A 143 -16.04 -8.38 -5.79
CA PRO A 143 -16.86 -7.25 -6.24
C PRO A 143 -17.60 -6.51 -5.11
N ASN A 144 -17.83 -7.19 -3.98
CA ASN A 144 -18.50 -6.61 -2.81
C ASN A 144 -17.52 -6.08 -1.76
N ASP A 145 -16.30 -6.63 -1.71
CA ASP A 145 -15.36 -6.42 -0.61
C ASP A 145 -14.23 -5.46 -0.96
N VAL A 146 -13.91 -5.29 -2.26
CA VAL A 146 -12.81 -4.47 -2.74
C VAL A 146 -13.31 -3.47 -3.77
N ASN A 147 -12.95 -2.21 -3.58
CA ASN A 147 -13.05 -1.18 -4.61
C ASN A 147 -11.68 -0.53 -4.86
N MET A 148 -11.64 0.27 -5.92
CA MET A 148 -10.48 1.05 -6.29
C MET A 148 -10.89 2.51 -6.49
N VAL A 149 -10.07 3.44 -6.01
CA VAL A 149 -10.18 4.87 -6.22
C VAL A 149 -8.97 5.31 -7.03
N PHE A 150 -9.18 5.74 -8.27
CA PHE A 150 -8.16 6.32 -9.12
C PHE A 150 -8.05 7.84 -8.87
N ARG A 151 -6.82 8.30 -8.68
CA ARG A 151 -6.47 9.71 -8.53
C ARG A 151 -5.43 10.08 -9.58
N GLN A 152 -5.79 11.00 -10.46
CA GLN A 152 -4.80 11.62 -11.35
C GLN A 152 -3.79 12.40 -10.50
N MET A 153 -2.50 12.09 -10.70
CA MET A 153 -1.36 12.71 -10.04
C MET A 153 -0.31 13.05 -11.10
N PRO A 154 -0.43 14.20 -11.77
CA PRO A 154 0.56 14.61 -12.75
C PRO A 154 1.91 14.80 -12.05
N LEU A 155 2.97 14.30 -12.67
CA LEU A 155 4.34 14.48 -12.19
C LEU A 155 5.06 15.49 -13.09
N PRO A 156 4.82 16.81 -12.94
CA PRO A 156 5.31 17.82 -13.87
C PRO A 156 6.84 17.90 -13.94
N GLN A 157 7.55 17.46 -12.90
CA GLN A 157 9.01 17.39 -12.92
C GLN A 157 9.54 16.31 -13.88
N LEU A 158 8.72 15.29 -14.18
CA LEU A 158 9.04 14.19 -15.09
C LEU A 158 8.35 14.35 -16.45
N HIS A 159 7.16 14.97 -16.46
CA HIS A 159 6.31 15.15 -17.64
C HIS A 159 5.70 16.57 -17.65
N PRO A 160 6.40 17.57 -18.22
CA PRO A 160 6.01 18.98 -18.14
C PRO A 160 4.64 19.32 -18.75
N THR A 161 4.12 18.45 -19.61
CA THR A 161 2.83 18.60 -20.28
C THR A 161 1.71 17.75 -19.66
N ALA A 162 1.95 17.16 -18.49
CA ALA A 162 0.92 16.37 -17.80
C ALA A 162 -0.28 17.27 -17.46
N PRO A 163 -1.51 16.88 -17.85
CA PRO A 163 -2.70 17.64 -17.51
C PRO A 163 -2.92 17.62 -15.99
N ILE A 164 -3.07 18.81 -15.42
CA ILE A 164 -3.44 19.09 -14.03
C ILE A 164 -4.95 19.05 -13.82
#